data_AF-K9Z1J0-F1
#
_entry.id   AF-K9Z1J0-F1
#
_cell.length_a   1.000
_cell.length_b   1.000
_cell.length_c   1.000
_cell.angle_alpha   90.00
_cell.angle_beta   90.00
_cell.angle_gamma   90.00
#
_symmetry.space_group_name_H-M   'P 1'
#
loop_
_entity.id
_entity.type
_entity.pdbx_description
1 polymer ?
#
loop_
_entity_poly.entity_id
_entity_poly.type
_entity_poly.pdbx_seq_one_letter_code
_entity_poly.pdbx_strand_id
1 'polypeptide(L)'
;MILVFELTTILSGCTRDWTKFSDKGECYLPEVVLQELNFLTQRAITPKDEKIAREFSRFFPDSGWQITSTMSSHPALTAKDGESISKKARLSIAIAESVYDLALRHSEQIVIFVTNDGNLKRELNQIGQTNLAIISSSQLKQWIRADETPQAVQDVMENLSFQENNQVSSHNSLKTSKLKGISSSLGKTNNAKNLNSRKVQSQRNLQRNTGDNIFSIIKSGFLTVATLITTIGVAWYFIAPQSFWKTWEGIGLPPLEIKNK
;
A
#
# COMPACT_ATOMS: atom_id res chain seq x y z
N MET A 1 -8.49 -0.46 -12.54
CA MET A 1 -7.17 0.18 -12.34
C MET A 1 -7.18 0.82 -10.97
N ILE A 2 -6.03 0.81 -10.31
CA ILE A 2 -5.84 1.35 -8.97
C ILE A 2 -4.86 2.50 -9.05
N LEU A 3 -5.17 3.65 -8.46
CA LEU A 3 -4.30 4.81 -8.38
C LEU A 3 -3.85 5.00 -6.93
N VAL A 4 -2.55 5.13 -6.70
CA VAL A 4 -1.99 5.37 -5.37
C VAL A 4 -1.28 6.71 -5.33
N PHE A 5 -1.63 7.54 -4.34
CA PHE A 5 -1.14 8.92 -4.25
C PHE A 5 -0.18 9.09 -3.08
N GLU A 6 0.94 9.78 -3.33
CA GLU A 6 1.83 10.26 -2.27
C GLU A 6 1.57 11.72 -1.88
N LEU A 7 2.20 12.15 -0.79
CA LEU A 7 2.05 13.50 -0.23
C LEU A 7 2.30 14.62 -1.25
N THR A 8 3.40 14.57 -2.01
CA THR A 8 3.73 15.68 -2.93
C THR A 8 2.72 15.78 -4.07
N THR A 9 2.16 14.65 -4.50
CA THR A 9 1.10 14.60 -5.50
C THR A 9 -0.17 15.26 -4.98
N ILE A 10 -0.58 14.96 -3.74
CA ILE A 10 -1.74 15.63 -3.11
C ILE A 10 -1.50 17.14 -2.99
N LEU A 11 -0.35 17.55 -2.46
CA LEU A 11 0.00 18.97 -2.27
C LEU A 11 0.17 19.75 -3.59
N SER A 12 0.36 19.06 -4.71
CA SER A 12 0.38 19.66 -6.06
C SER A 12 -1.00 19.77 -6.74
N GLY A 13 -2.03 19.24 -6.09
CA GLY A 13 -3.40 19.17 -6.60
C GLY A 13 -4.35 20.19 -5.97
N CYS A 14 -5.63 20.03 -6.30
CA CYS A 14 -6.76 20.75 -5.71
C CYS A 14 -8.02 19.88 -5.80
N THR A 15 -9.10 20.26 -5.13
CA THR A 15 -10.36 19.49 -5.10
C THR A 15 -10.86 19.10 -6.50
N ARG A 16 -10.78 20.04 -7.46
CA ARG A 16 -11.19 19.78 -8.85
C ARG A 16 -10.37 18.69 -9.50
N ASP A 17 -9.07 18.66 -9.25
CA ASP A 17 -8.18 17.64 -9.81
C ASP A 17 -8.47 16.28 -9.15
N TRP A 18 -8.51 16.24 -7.81
CA TRP A 18 -8.73 15.00 -7.05
C TRP A 18 -10.07 14.32 -7.38
N THR A 19 -11.13 15.11 -7.58
CA THR A 19 -12.43 14.58 -7.99
C THR A 19 -12.35 13.84 -9.32
N LYS A 20 -11.60 14.38 -10.29
CA LYS A 20 -11.44 13.76 -11.62
C LYS A 20 -10.48 12.58 -11.63
N PHE A 21 -9.64 12.42 -10.61
CA PHE A 21 -8.72 11.28 -10.55
C PHE A 21 -9.47 9.96 -10.44
N SER A 22 -10.61 9.97 -9.76
CA SER A 22 -11.51 8.81 -9.62
C SER A 22 -12.11 8.35 -10.95
N ASP A 23 -12.12 9.19 -12.00
CA ASP A 23 -12.58 8.80 -13.35
C ASP A 23 -11.65 7.77 -14.01
N LYS A 24 -10.40 7.63 -13.52
CA LYS A 24 -9.40 6.70 -14.07
C LYS A 24 -9.25 5.41 -13.26
N GLY A 25 -9.88 5.31 -12.10
CA GLY A 25 -9.85 4.10 -11.29
C GLY A 25 -10.04 4.35 -9.80
N GLU A 26 -9.91 3.28 -9.03
CA GLU A 26 -10.03 3.34 -7.58
C GLU A 26 -8.83 4.07 -6.99
N CYS A 27 -9.09 5.13 -6.22
CA CYS A 27 -8.05 5.96 -5.65
C CYS A 27 -7.74 5.51 -4.21
N TYR A 28 -6.45 5.27 -3.94
CA TYR A 28 -5.93 4.85 -2.65
C TYR A 28 -4.92 5.87 -2.12
N LEU A 29 -4.95 6.05 -0.80
CA LEU A 29 -4.04 6.88 -0.05
C LEU A 29 -3.35 6.02 1.02
N PRO A 30 -2.01 5.92 1.02
CA PRO A 30 -1.30 5.25 2.10
C PRO A 30 -1.61 5.92 3.45
N GLU A 31 -1.81 5.13 4.50
CA GLU A 31 -2.18 5.64 5.83
C GLU A 31 -1.16 6.68 6.34
N VAL A 32 0.14 6.42 6.13
CA VAL A 32 1.23 7.35 6.49
C VAL A 32 1.13 8.71 5.78
N VAL A 33 0.55 8.76 4.58
CA VAL A 33 0.30 10.01 3.85
C VAL A 33 -0.87 10.75 4.47
N LEU A 34 -1.95 10.05 4.84
CA LEU A 34 -3.08 10.64 5.54
C LEU A 34 -2.66 11.24 6.89
N GLN A 35 -1.84 10.51 7.65
CA GLN A 35 -1.28 10.99 8.92
C GLN A 35 -0.44 12.27 8.71
N GLU A 36 0.40 12.31 7.68
CA GLU A 36 1.20 13.50 7.38
C GLU A 36 0.35 14.68 6.90
N LEU A 37 -0.68 14.45 6.09
CA LEU A 37 -1.64 15.50 5.70
C LEU A 37 -2.34 16.08 6.93
N ASN A 38 -2.79 15.23 7.86
CA ASN A 38 -3.39 15.67 9.12
C ASN A 38 -2.42 16.53 9.95
N PHE A 39 -1.15 16.13 10.03
CA PHE A 39 -0.12 16.94 10.68
C PHE A 39 0.04 18.32 10.00
N LEU A 40 0.08 18.35 8.67
CA LEU A 40 0.21 19.59 7.91
C LEU A 40 -0.99 20.53 8.05
N THR A 41 -2.18 20.03 8.41
CA THR A 41 -3.32 20.93 8.71
C THR A 41 -3.09 21.86 9.91
N GLN A 42 -2.09 21.56 10.76
CA GLN A 42 -1.82 22.33 11.98
C GLN A 42 -0.39 22.88 12.04
N ARG A 43 0.56 22.22 11.36
CA ARG A 43 2.00 22.46 11.53
C ARG A 43 2.77 22.46 10.20
N ALA A 44 2.15 22.92 9.11
CA ALA A 44 2.89 23.07 7.87
C ALA A 44 3.92 24.22 7.97
N ILE A 45 5.04 24.06 7.26
CA ILE A 45 6.06 25.11 7.15
C ILE A 45 5.53 26.26 6.29
N THR A 46 4.76 25.94 5.24
CA THR A 46 4.21 26.94 4.32
C THR A 46 2.69 27.07 4.51
N PRO A 47 2.14 28.30 4.48
CA PRO A 47 0.68 28.50 4.53
C PRO A 47 -0.06 27.86 3.35
N LYS A 48 0.64 27.70 2.21
CA LYS A 48 0.11 27.04 1.02
C LYS A 48 -0.15 25.56 1.29
N ASP A 49 0.82 24.85 1.87
CA ASP A 49 0.68 23.42 2.16
C ASP A 49 -0.38 23.19 3.23
N GLU A 50 -0.46 24.04 4.26
CA GLU A 50 -1.53 23.96 5.27
C GLU A 50 -2.91 24.09 4.62
N LYS A 51 -3.08 25.09 3.75
CA LYS A 51 -4.35 25.34 3.05
C LYS A 51 -4.76 24.12 2.23
N ILE A 52 -3.84 23.53 1.46
CA ILE A 52 -4.11 22.37 0.61
C ILE A 52 -4.40 21.13 1.46
N ALA A 53 -3.66 20.92 2.55
CA ALA A 53 -3.92 19.82 3.48
C ALA A 53 -5.31 19.93 4.13
N ARG A 54 -5.73 21.14 4.53
CA ARG A 54 -7.09 21.39 5.06
C ARG A 54 -8.16 21.18 3.99
N GLU A 55 -7.90 21.59 2.76
CA GLU A 55 -8.81 21.35 1.63
C GLU A 55 -8.97 19.84 1.39
N PHE A 56 -7.87 19.09 1.31
CA PHE A 56 -7.91 17.64 1.14
C PHE A 56 -8.62 16.94 2.30
N SER A 57 -8.40 17.38 3.55
CA SER A 57 -9.05 16.82 4.73
C SER A 57 -10.57 16.97 4.72
N ARG A 58 -11.09 18.00 4.03
CA ARG A 58 -12.54 18.17 3.81
C ARG A 58 -13.06 17.33 2.65
N PHE A 59 -12.24 17.13 1.63
CA PHE A 59 -12.58 16.34 0.45
C PHE A 59 -12.61 14.83 0.75
N PHE A 60 -11.61 14.32 1.49
CA PHE A 60 -11.36 12.89 1.64
C PHE A 60 -12.54 12.06 2.21
N PRO A 61 -13.29 12.50 3.24
CA PRO A 61 -14.36 11.69 3.82
C PRO A 61 -15.46 11.32 2.83
N ASP A 62 -15.75 12.20 1.87
CA ASP A 62 -16.85 12.05 0.91
C ASP A 62 -16.37 11.70 -0.51
N SER A 63 -15.06 11.50 -0.71
CA SER A 63 -14.49 11.29 -2.05
C SER A 63 -14.59 9.86 -2.58
N GLY A 64 -14.90 8.89 -1.72
CA GLY A 64 -14.81 7.46 -2.04
C GLY A 64 -13.38 6.93 -2.18
N TRP A 65 -12.37 7.73 -1.86
CA TRP A 65 -10.97 7.27 -1.82
C TRP A 65 -10.76 6.32 -0.64
N GLN A 66 -9.91 5.32 -0.84
CA GLN A 66 -9.64 4.27 0.15
C GLN A 66 -8.30 4.49 0.84
N ILE A 67 -8.18 4.02 2.09
CA ILE A 67 -6.91 3.99 2.80
C ILE A 67 -6.24 2.63 2.52
N THR A 68 -4.93 2.63 2.29
CA THR A 68 -4.12 1.41 2.29
C THR A 68 -3.04 1.48 3.35
N SER A 69 -2.80 0.37 4.04
CA SER A 69 -1.72 0.21 5.01
C SER A 69 -0.71 -0.80 4.49
N THR A 70 0.56 -0.66 4.87
CA THR A 70 1.59 -1.65 4.56
C THR A 70 1.37 -2.94 5.35
N MET A 71 1.31 -4.08 4.68
CA MET A 71 1.37 -5.41 5.31
C MET A 71 2.56 -6.26 4.85
N SER A 72 3.29 -5.79 3.84
CA SER A 72 4.43 -6.49 3.22
C SER A 72 5.61 -5.54 3.08
N SER A 73 6.82 -6.04 3.34
CA SER A 73 8.07 -5.30 3.13
C SER A 73 8.88 -5.92 1.99
N HIS A 74 9.73 -5.11 1.37
CA HIS A 74 10.65 -5.56 0.32
C HIS A 74 12.10 -5.32 0.75
N PRO A 75 13.05 -6.26 0.56
CA PRO A 75 14.44 -6.08 0.98
C PRO A 75 15.13 -4.85 0.36
N ALA A 76 14.72 -4.42 -0.83
CA ALA A 76 15.24 -3.21 -1.46
C ALA A 76 14.67 -1.89 -0.88
N LEU A 77 13.62 -1.96 -0.06
CA LEU A 77 12.97 -0.81 0.58
C LEU A 77 13.43 -0.59 2.03
N THR A 78 14.45 -1.30 2.49
CA THR A 78 14.98 -1.10 3.84
C THR A 78 15.94 0.10 3.89
N ALA A 79 15.90 0.83 4.99
CA ALA A 79 16.96 1.78 5.28
C ALA A 79 18.33 1.08 5.35
N LYS A 80 19.37 1.75 4.87
CA LYS A 80 20.74 1.24 4.97
C LYS A 80 21.16 1.23 6.44
N ASP A 81 21.78 0.14 6.88
CA ASP A 81 22.20 -0.06 8.27
C ASP A 81 23.11 1.09 8.76
N GLY A 82 22.86 1.59 9.98
CA GLY A 82 23.72 2.56 10.66
C GLY A 82 23.41 4.04 10.40
N GLU A 83 22.41 4.37 9.59
CA GLU A 83 22.07 5.78 9.27
C GLU A 83 20.81 6.24 10.03
N SER A 84 20.88 7.41 10.68
CA SER A 84 19.70 8.04 11.28
C SER A 84 18.75 8.49 10.17
N ILE A 85 17.74 7.67 9.87
CA ILE A 85 16.79 7.96 8.79
C ILE A 85 15.99 9.21 9.14
N SER A 86 16.04 10.21 8.25
CA SER A 86 15.22 11.43 8.36
C SER A 86 13.73 11.10 8.32
N LYS A 87 12.88 11.98 8.88
CA LYS A 87 11.41 11.82 8.80
C LYS A 87 10.94 11.61 7.36
N LYS A 88 11.49 12.38 6.41
CA LYS A 88 11.16 12.27 4.98
C LYS A 88 11.50 10.88 4.43
N ALA A 89 12.68 10.37 4.72
CA ALA A 89 13.09 9.05 4.21
C ALA A 89 12.24 7.91 4.82
N ARG A 90 11.84 8.00 6.09
CA ARG A 90 10.90 7.03 6.69
C ARG A 90 9.54 7.06 6.02
N LEU A 91 9.03 8.26 5.73
CA LEU A 91 7.77 8.44 5.01
C LEU A 91 7.86 7.84 3.60
N SER A 92 8.95 8.11 2.88
CA SER A 92 9.21 7.53 1.55
C SER A 92 9.20 6.00 1.57
N ILE A 93 9.93 5.37 2.50
CA ILE A 93 9.95 3.91 2.64
C ILE A 93 8.54 3.37 2.89
N ALA A 94 7.82 3.93 3.86
CA ALA A 94 6.48 3.45 4.20
C ALA A 94 5.48 3.60 3.04
N ILE A 95 5.58 4.68 2.25
CA ILE A 95 4.79 4.86 1.03
C ILE A 95 5.15 3.77 0.00
N ALA A 96 6.43 3.54 -0.24
CA ALA A 96 6.89 2.55 -1.21
C ALA A 96 6.44 1.14 -0.82
N GLU A 97 6.50 0.78 0.47
CA GLU A 97 6.03 -0.51 0.95
C GLU A 97 4.50 -0.65 0.82
N SER A 98 3.73 0.42 1.07
CA SER A 98 2.28 0.42 0.87
C SER A 98 1.91 0.20 -0.60
N VAL A 99 2.64 0.83 -1.53
CA VAL A 99 2.45 0.66 -2.98
C VAL A 99 2.80 -0.77 -3.40
N TYR A 100 3.92 -1.28 -2.92
CA TYR A 100 4.37 -2.65 -3.20
C TYR A 100 3.35 -3.69 -2.70
N ASP A 101 2.91 -3.57 -1.46
CA ASP A 101 1.89 -4.46 -0.88
C ASP A 101 0.58 -4.43 -1.69
N LEU A 102 0.14 -3.24 -2.11
CA LEU A 102 -1.05 -3.10 -2.94
C LEU A 102 -0.86 -3.77 -4.32
N ALA A 103 0.31 -3.63 -4.94
CA ALA A 103 0.63 -4.31 -6.19
C ALA A 103 0.59 -5.84 -6.03
N LEU A 104 1.10 -6.38 -4.93
CA LEU A 104 1.04 -7.82 -4.63
C LEU A 104 -0.40 -8.32 -4.45
N ARG A 105 -1.23 -7.58 -3.70
CA ARG A 105 -2.62 -7.97 -3.43
C ARG A 105 -3.53 -7.91 -4.65
N HIS A 106 -3.15 -7.10 -5.64
CA HIS A 106 -3.93 -6.86 -6.86
C HIS A 106 -3.14 -7.27 -8.11
N SER A 107 -2.57 -8.48 -8.12
CA SER A 107 -1.70 -8.97 -9.20
C SER A 107 -2.33 -8.96 -10.60
N GLU A 108 -3.67 -9.05 -10.69
CA GLU A 108 -4.43 -9.03 -11.95
C GLU A 108 -4.84 -7.61 -12.38
N GLN A 109 -4.58 -6.60 -11.55
CA GLN A 109 -4.92 -5.21 -11.83
C GLN A 109 -3.66 -4.35 -11.94
N ILE A 110 -3.76 -3.32 -12.77
CA ILE A 110 -2.72 -2.31 -12.88
C ILE A 110 -2.81 -1.38 -11.67
N VAL A 111 -1.71 -1.32 -10.93
CA VAL A 111 -1.47 -0.36 -9.86
C VAL A 111 -0.64 0.78 -10.43
N ILE A 112 -1.15 2.00 -10.30
CA ILE A 112 -0.55 3.21 -10.83
C ILE A 112 -0.12 4.07 -9.65
N PHE A 113 1.19 4.14 -9.41
CA PHE A 113 1.74 5.04 -8.40
C PHE A 113 1.97 6.43 -9.01
N VAL A 114 1.33 7.44 -8.41
CA VAL A 114 1.38 8.83 -8.87
C VAL A 114 2.31 9.62 -7.97
N THR A 115 3.52 9.92 -8.44
CA THR A 115 4.58 10.58 -7.68
C THR A 115 5.29 11.66 -8.49
N ASN A 116 5.65 12.75 -7.82
CA ASN A 116 6.58 13.75 -8.37
C ASN A 116 7.99 13.60 -7.78
N ASP A 117 8.20 12.67 -6.84
CA ASP A 117 9.50 12.41 -6.21
C ASP A 117 10.32 11.42 -7.07
N GLY A 118 11.40 11.95 -7.67
CA GLY A 118 12.28 11.16 -8.54
C GLY A 118 13.05 10.05 -7.81
N ASN A 119 13.27 10.17 -6.49
CA ASN A 119 13.93 9.11 -5.71
C ASN A 119 12.96 7.96 -5.47
N LEU A 120 11.72 8.24 -5.05
CA LEU A 120 10.69 7.21 -4.88
C LEU A 120 10.39 6.47 -6.18
N LYS A 121 10.33 7.19 -7.31
CA LYS A 121 10.22 6.57 -8.63
C LYS A 121 11.37 5.60 -8.90
N ARG A 122 12.62 5.98 -8.59
CA ARG A 122 13.80 5.13 -8.79
C ARG A 122 13.75 3.88 -7.90
N GLU A 123 13.41 4.05 -6.62
CA GLU A 123 13.33 2.97 -5.64
C GLU A 123 12.27 1.93 -6.03
N LEU A 124 11.05 2.36 -6.38
CA LEU A 124 9.98 1.45 -6.79
C LEU A 124 10.27 0.75 -8.12
N ASN A 125 10.92 1.43 -9.07
CA ASN A 125 11.34 0.78 -10.33
C ASN A 125 12.34 -0.36 -10.09
N GLN A 126 13.16 -0.30 -9.02
CA GLN A 126 14.12 -1.37 -8.69
C GLN A 126 13.44 -2.62 -8.10
N ILE A 127 12.22 -2.51 -7.58
CA ILE A 127 11.46 -3.65 -7.05
C ILE A 127 10.99 -4.57 -8.19
N GLY A 128 10.73 -4.01 -9.38
CA GLY A 128 10.37 -4.80 -10.56
C GLY A 128 9.01 -5.47 -10.50
N GLN A 129 8.01 -4.86 -9.85
CA GLN A 129 6.63 -5.37 -9.90
C GLN A 129 6.03 -5.22 -11.29
N THR A 130 5.49 -6.31 -11.84
CA THR A 130 5.05 -6.38 -13.25
C THR A 130 3.74 -5.66 -13.53
N ASN A 131 2.90 -5.47 -12.52
CA ASN A 131 1.63 -4.76 -12.61
C ASN A 131 1.70 -3.31 -12.09
N LEU A 132 2.90 -2.79 -11.83
CA LEU A 132 3.12 -1.45 -11.28
C LEU A 132 3.57 -0.47 -12.36
N ALA A 133 2.75 0.55 -12.62
CA ALA A 133 3.11 1.70 -13.44
C ALA A 133 3.42 2.91 -12.54
N ILE A 134 4.43 3.71 -12.89
CA ILE A 134 4.78 4.94 -12.15
C ILE A 134 4.69 6.15 -13.07
N ILE A 135 3.81 7.09 -12.74
CA ILE A 135 3.57 8.31 -13.51
C ILE A 135 3.64 9.55 -12.64
N SER A 136 3.89 10.72 -13.25
CA SER A 136 3.81 12.00 -12.56
C SER A 136 2.37 12.51 -12.43
N SER A 137 2.17 13.46 -11.52
CA SER A 137 0.92 14.20 -11.42
C SER A 137 0.55 14.93 -12.72
N SER A 138 1.55 15.42 -13.48
CA SER A 138 1.34 16.07 -14.78
C SER A 138 0.85 15.09 -15.84
N GLN A 139 1.41 13.88 -15.89
CA GLN A 139 0.98 12.82 -16.79
C GLN A 139 -0.45 12.37 -16.49
N LEU A 140 -0.81 12.20 -15.21
CA LEU A 140 -2.19 11.88 -14.83
C LEU A 140 -3.16 13.00 -15.25
N LYS A 141 -2.81 14.27 -15.02
CA LYS A 141 -3.65 15.40 -15.43
C LYS A 141 -3.78 15.49 -16.95
N GLN A 142 -2.74 15.17 -17.72
CA GLN A 142 -2.81 15.09 -19.17
C GLN A 142 -3.75 13.96 -19.60
N TRP A 143 -3.62 12.77 -19.01
CA TRP A 143 -4.50 11.64 -19.30
C TRP A 143 -5.96 11.96 -19.06
N ILE A 144 -6.29 12.65 -17.98
CA ILE A 144 -7.67 13.06 -17.68
C ILE A 144 -8.21 14.07 -18.70
N ARG A 145 -7.35 14.93 -19.25
CA ARG A 145 -7.77 16.00 -20.18
C ARG A 145 -7.87 15.53 -21.62
N ALA A 146 -6.90 14.73 -22.06
CA ALA A 146 -6.74 14.31 -23.44
C ALA A 146 -7.25 12.89 -23.70
N ASP A 147 -7.62 12.17 -22.65
CA ASP A 147 -7.93 10.73 -22.68
C ASP A 147 -6.79 9.86 -23.24
N GLU A 148 -5.56 10.41 -23.24
CA GLU A 148 -4.36 9.75 -23.72
C GLU A 148 -3.66 9.03 -22.56
N THR A 149 -3.68 7.69 -22.59
CA THR A 149 -3.05 6.85 -21.56
C THR A 149 -1.52 7.04 -21.56
N PRO A 150 -0.88 7.31 -20.42
CA PRO A 150 0.57 7.46 -20.35
C PRO A 150 1.31 6.19 -20.79
N GLN A 151 2.45 6.33 -21.48
CA GLN A 151 3.23 5.20 -22.00
C GLN A 151 3.54 4.14 -20.92
N ALA A 152 3.96 4.58 -19.73
CA ALA A 152 4.27 3.66 -18.63
C ALA A 152 3.08 2.78 -18.19
N VAL A 153 1.85 3.26 -18.39
CA VAL A 153 0.64 2.46 -18.13
C VAL A 153 0.36 1.51 -19.30
N GLN A 154 0.55 1.96 -20.54
CA GLN A 154 0.42 1.12 -21.73
C GLN A 154 1.39 -0.06 -21.68
N ASP A 155 2.66 0.18 -21.34
CA ASP A 155 3.68 -0.87 -21.23
C ASP A 155 3.25 -1.97 -20.24
N VAL A 156 2.64 -1.58 -19.11
CA VAL A 156 2.13 -2.54 -18.11
C VAL A 156 0.87 -3.26 -18.60
N MET A 157 -0.05 -2.56 -19.29
CA MET A 157 -1.24 -3.17 -19.90
C MET A 157 -0.87 -4.28 -20.90
N GLU A 158 0.12 -4.01 -21.75
CA GLU A 158 0.61 -4.97 -22.74
C GLU A 158 1.22 -6.19 -22.03
N ASN A 159 2.11 -5.97 -21.05
CA ASN A 159 2.77 -7.04 -20.31
C ASN A 159 1.78 -7.97 -19.60
N LEU A 160 0.73 -7.43 -18.96
CA LEU A 160 -0.31 -8.25 -18.33
C LEU A 160 -1.13 -9.05 -19.34
N SER A 161 -1.48 -8.43 -20.47
CA SER A 161 -2.22 -9.10 -21.55
C SER A 161 -1.43 -10.27 -22.16
N PHE A 162 -0.10 -10.14 -22.29
CA PHE A 162 0.77 -11.23 -22.74
C PHE A 162 0.86 -12.38 -21.74
N GLN A 163 0.85 -12.09 -20.43
CA GLN A 163 0.89 -13.13 -19.40
C GLN A 163 -0.38 -13.99 -19.39
N GLU A 164 -1.55 -13.38 -19.59
CA GLU A 164 -2.83 -14.09 -19.64
C GLU A 164 -2.89 -15.07 -20.83
N ASN A 165 -2.44 -14.64 -22.02
CA ASN A 165 -2.46 -15.47 -23.23
C ASN A 165 -1.50 -16.69 -23.17
N ASN A 166 -0.38 -16.57 -22.45
CA ASN A 166 0.58 -17.66 -22.29
C ASN A 166 0.13 -18.75 -21.30
N GLN A 167 -0.70 -18.41 -20.31
CA GLN A 167 -1.25 -19.40 -19.37
C GLN A 167 -2.34 -20.27 -20.01
N VAL A 168 -3.17 -19.71 -20.91
CA VAL A 168 -4.23 -20.47 -21.61
C VAL A 168 -3.67 -21.48 -22.61
N SER A 169 -2.49 -21.21 -23.19
CA SER A 169 -1.88 -22.09 -24.21
C SER A 169 -1.26 -23.37 -23.64
N SER A 170 -1.06 -23.46 -22.32
CA SER A 170 -0.42 -24.62 -21.66
C SER A 170 -1.42 -25.70 -21.18
N HIS A 171 -2.73 -25.45 -21.26
CA HIS A 171 -3.76 -26.42 -20.87
C HIS A 171 -4.43 -27.17 -22.03
N ASN A 172 -4.10 -26.87 -23.29
CA ASN A 172 -4.72 -27.51 -24.46
C ASN A 172 -3.84 -28.54 -25.20
N SER A 173 -2.65 -28.88 -24.70
CA SER A 173 -1.82 -29.94 -25.31
C SER A 173 -2.07 -31.32 -24.69
N LEU A 174 -3.30 -31.84 -24.80
CA LEU A 174 -3.53 -33.29 -24.76
C LEU A 174 -4.53 -33.69 -25.85
N LYS A 175 -4.02 -34.51 -26.78
CA LYS A 175 -4.67 -35.16 -27.94
C LYS A 175 -4.75 -34.22 -29.16
N THR A 176 -4.10 -34.49 -30.28
CA THR A 176 -4.06 -35.76 -31.02
C THR A 176 -2.79 -35.87 -31.88
N SER A 177 -1.96 -36.88 -31.63
CA SER A 177 -1.04 -37.41 -32.64
C SER A 177 -0.93 -38.93 -32.50
N LYS A 178 -1.42 -39.64 -33.51
CA LYS A 178 -0.95 -40.97 -33.97
C LYS A 178 -1.83 -41.39 -35.15
N LEU A 179 -1.33 -41.35 -36.39
CA LEU A 179 -0.43 -42.31 -37.06
C LEU A 179 -1.07 -43.67 -37.32
N LYS A 180 -1.06 -44.02 -38.61
CA LYS A 180 -1.53 -45.25 -39.27
C LYS A 180 -0.87 -46.51 -38.68
N GLY A 181 -1.60 -47.62 -38.81
CA GLY A 181 -1.37 -48.89 -38.13
C GLY A 181 -0.26 -49.78 -38.70
N ILE A 182 -0.13 -50.96 -38.07
CA ILE A 182 0.00 -52.31 -38.67
C ILE A 182 0.19 -53.37 -37.55
N SER A 183 -0.69 -54.38 -37.59
CA SER A 183 -0.64 -55.80 -37.18
C SER A 183 -0.04 -56.35 -35.85
N SER A 184 -0.89 -57.15 -35.19
CA SER A 184 -0.70 -58.53 -34.66
C SER A 184 0.34 -58.86 -33.56
N SER A 185 -0.13 -59.38 -32.41
CA SER A 185 -0.03 -60.81 -32.04
C SER A 185 -0.37 -61.06 -30.56
N LEU A 186 -0.81 -62.29 -30.28
CA LEU A 186 -1.27 -62.89 -29.02
C LEU A 186 -0.27 -62.76 -27.84
N GLY A 187 -0.80 -62.60 -26.62
CA GLY A 187 -0.04 -62.79 -25.39
C GLY A 187 -0.91 -62.78 -24.13
N LYS A 188 -0.88 -63.89 -23.40
CA LYS A 188 -1.68 -64.32 -22.24
C LYS A 188 -1.57 -63.47 -20.95
N THR A 189 -2.67 -63.54 -20.18
CA THR A 189 -2.82 -63.71 -18.70
C THR A 189 -2.60 -62.57 -17.70
N ASN A 190 -3.70 -62.36 -16.94
CA ASN A 190 -3.81 -62.25 -15.47
C ASN A 190 -3.04 -61.15 -14.73
N ASN A 191 -3.76 -60.15 -14.21
CA ASN A 191 -4.11 -60.16 -12.77
C ASN A 191 -5.05 -59.02 -12.39
N ALA A 192 -5.94 -59.36 -11.46
CA ALA A 192 -6.96 -58.52 -10.86
C ALA A 192 -6.43 -57.62 -9.74
N LYS A 193 -7.12 -56.48 -9.54
CA LYS A 193 -7.51 -55.80 -8.28
C LYS A 193 -7.70 -54.31 -8.60
N ASN A 194 -8.92 -53.89 -8.96
CA ASN A 194 -10.08 -53.61 -8.10
C ASN A 194 -9.91 -52.34 -7.22
N LEU A 195 -10.72 -51.36 -7.62
CA LEU A 195 -11.25 -50.12 -7.04
C LEU A 195 -10.94 -49.73 -5.58
N ASN A 196 -10.73 -48.41 -5.38
CA ASN A 196 -11.73 -47.50 -4.80
C ASN A 196 -11.23 -46.03 -4.93
N SER A 197 -11.81 -45.18 -5.79
CA SER A 197 -13.04 -44.38 -5.58
C SER A 197 -12.96 -43.42 -4.39
N ARG A 198 -12.67 -42.13 -4.66
CA ARG A 198 -13.13 -41.02 -3.81
C ARG A 198 -13.66 -39.88 -4.67
N LYS A 199 -14.91 -39.56 -4.35
CA LYS A 199 -15.89 -38.72 -5.04
C LYS A 199 -15.49 -37.26 -5.12
N VAL A 200 -15.77 -36.67 -6.28
CA VAL A 200 -16.05 -35.25 -6.49
C VAL A 200 -17.53 -35.00 -6.21
N GLN A 201 -17.85 -34.01 -5.38
CA GLN A 201 -19.15 -33.30 -5.34
C GLN A 201 -18.95 -32.02 -4.51
N SER A 202 -18.83 -30.83 -5.10
CA SER A 202 -19.92 -29.94 -5.56
C SER A 202 -20.97 -29.64 -4.49
N GLN A 203 -20.88 -28.45 -3.89
CA GLN A 203 -22.06 -27.68 -3.47
C GLN A 203 -21.84 -26.19 -3.74
N ARG A 204 -22.76 -25.64 -4.54
CA ARG A 204 -22.98 -24.21 -4.77
C ARG A 204 -23.85 -23.62 -3.66
N ASN A 205 -23.63 -22.33 -3.42
CA ASN A 205 -24.59 -21.29 -3.03
C ASN A 205 -25.36 -21.42 -1.71
N LEU A 206 -25.12 -20.46 -0.81
CA LEU A 206 -26.19 -19.62 -0.24
C LEU A 206 -25.63 -18.33 0.37
N GLN A 207 -26.32 -17.25 0.04
CA GLN A 207 -26.15 -15.87 0.50
C GLN A 207 -26.25 -15.73 2.02
N ARG A 208 -25.57 -14.71 2.57
CA ARG A 208 -26.04 -13.76 3.61
C ARG A 208 -24.89 -12.81 3.92
N ASN A 209 -24.89 -11.61 3.38
CA ASN A 209 -25.45 -10.43 4.04
C ASN A 209 -25.37 -10.51 5.58
N THR A 210 -24.26 -9.99 6.12
CA THR A 210 -24.19 -9.44 7.47
C THR A 210 -23.31 -8.21 7.38
N GLY A 211 -23.94 -7.08 7.00
CA GLY A 211 -23.46 -5.81 7.49
C GLY A 211 -23.76 -5.79 8.97
N ASP A 212 -22.71 -5.76 9.80
CA ASP A 212 -22.77 -5.35 11.19
C ASP A 212 -21.37 -4.92 11.65
N ASN A 213 -21.20 -3.61 11.77
CA ASN A 213 -20.53 -2.95 12.89
C ASN A 213 -19.05 -3.30 13.20
N ILE A 214 -18.12 -2.82 12.37
CA ILE A 214 -16.69 -2.68 12.74
C ILE A 214 -16.35 -1.25 13.27
N PHE A 215 -17.35 -0.36 13.41
CA PHE A 215 -17.17 0.99 13.96
C PHE A 215 -17.39 1.12 15.48
N SER A 216 -17.17 0.06 16.28
CA SER A 216 -17.34 0.13 17.74
C SER A 216 -16.18 -0.41 18.58
N ILE A 217 -14.94 -0.39 18.08
CA ILE A 217 -13.75 -0.68 18.88
C ILE A 217 -12.66 0.38 18.69
N ILE A 218 -12.98 1.65 19.01
CA ILE A 218 -11.96 2.67 19.34
C ILE A 218 -12.48 3.55 20.47
N LYS A 219 -12.67 2.97 21.66
CA LYS A 219 -12.81 3.71 22.93
C LYS A 219 -12.20 2.93 24.10
N SER A 220 -10.92 2.58 24.01
CA SER A 220 -10.08 2.33 25.21
C SER A 220 -8.63 2.06 24.80
N GLY A 221 -7.86 3.11 24.52
CA GLY A 221 -6.44 2.96 24.18
C GLY A 221 -5.57 4.19 24.44
N PHE A 222 -6.09 5.23 25.11
CA PHE A 222 -5.33 6.45 25.42
C PHE A 222 -4.82 6.52 26.86
N LEU A 223 -5.12 5.53 27.71
CA LEU A 223 -4.70 5.56 29.12
C LEU A 223 -3.36 4.85 29.40
N THR A 224 -2.87 3.98 28.51
CA THR A 224 -1.65 3.19 28.74
C THR A 224 -0.36 3.84 28.24
N VAL A 225 -0.44 4.81 27.32
CA VAL A 225 0.75 5.51 26.79
C VAL A 225 1.22 6.61 27.75
N ALA A 226 0.29 7.29 28.44
CA ALA A 226 0.63 8.33 29.42
C ALA A 226 1.34 7.78 30.67
N THR A 227 1.03 6.55 31.10
CA THR A 227 1.67 5.89 32.25
C THR A 227 3.11 5.44 31.96
N LEU A 228 3.42 5.08 30.70
CA LEU A 228 4.77 4.68 30.33
C LEU A 228 5.73 5.88 30.27
N ILE A 229 5.27 7.02 29.75
CA ILE A 229 6.08 8.24 29.67
C ILE A 229 6.39 8.81 31.06
N THR A 230 5.42 8.77 31.97
CA THR A 230 5.59 9.26 33.35
C THR A 230 6.54 8.38 34.16
N THR A 231 6.46 7.05 34.04
CA THR A 231 7.37 6.14 34.76
C THR A 231 8.83 6.26 34.29
N ILE A 232 9.06 6.40 32.98
CA ILE A 232 10.40 6.63 32.42
C ILE A 232 10.95 7.99 32.86
N GLY A 233 10.13 9.04 32.88
CA GLY A 233 10.54 10.36 33.35
C GLY A 233 10.96 10.37 34.82
N VAL A 234 10.23 9.68 35.69
CA VAL A 234 10.56 9.57 37.11
C VAL A 234 11.84 8.75 37.32
N ALA A 235 12.00 7.62 36.64
CA ALA A 235 13.22 6.81 36.74
C ALA A 235 14.46 7.59 36.27
N TRP A 236 14.35 8.34 35.17
CA TRP A 236 15.44 9.18 34.67
C TRP A 236 15.79 10.32 35.65
N TYR A 237 14.79 10.95 36.26
CA TYR A 237 15.01 11.98 37.29
C TYR A 237 15.87 11.47 38.45
N PHE A 238 15.63 10.24 38.94
CA PHE A 238 16.39 9.67 40.06
C PHE A 238 17.79 9.16 39.66
N ILE A 239 17.97 8.66 38.44
CA ILE A 239 19.25 8.07 38.00
C ILE A 239 20.25 9.16 37.56
N ALA A 240 19.78 10.21 36.87
CA ALA A 240 20.67 11.20 36.25
C ALA A 240 20.08 12.63 36.27
N PRO A 241 19.97 13.27 37.45
CA PRO A 241 19.26 14.53 37.62
C PRO A 241 19.85 15.68 36.79
N GLN A 242 21.18 15.74 36.62
CA GLN A 242 21.81 16.81 35.84
C GLN A 242 21.49 16.74 34.34
N SER A 243 21.34 15.54 33.79
CA SER A 243 20.94 15.36 32.38
C SER A 243 19.47 15.71 32.18
N PHE A 244 18.62 15.34 33.14
CA PHE A 244 17.20 15.65 33.14
C PHE A 244 16.96 17.16 33.10
N TRP A 245 17.62 17.94 33.98
CA TRP A 245 17.41 19.39 34.02
C TRP A 245 17.85 20.10 32.74
N LYS A 246 18.99 19.70 32.14
CA LYS A 246 19.43 20.27 30.84
C LYS A 246 18.41 20.02 29.73
N THR A 247 17.82 18.82 29.70
CA THR A 247 16.77 18.48 28.73
C THR A 247 15.45 19.20 29.05
N TRP A 248 15.08 19.30 30.33
CA TRP A 248 13.87 19.97 30.79
C TRP A 248 13.87 21.47 30.45
N GLU A 249 14.99 22.16 30.70
CA GLU A 249 15.20 23.56 30.31
C GLU A 249 15.20 23.73 28.79
N GLY A 250 15.82 22.81 28.04
CA GLY A 250 15.85 22.85 26.57
C GLY A 250 14.48 22.70 25.90
N ILE A 251 13.50 22.10 26.59
CA ILE A 251 12.12 21.95 26.10
C ILE A 251 11.24 23.15 26.52
N GLY A 252 11.75 24.07 27.34
CA GLY A 252 11.04 25.28 27.77
C GLY A 252 9.93 25.01 28.80
N LEU A 253 10.04 23.93 29.57
CA LEU A 253 9.07 23.61 30.63
C LEU A 253 9.40 24.40 31.91
N PRO A 254 8.38 24.85 32.67
CA PRO A 254 8.61 25.55 33.93
C PRO A 254 9.30 24.65 34.96
N PRO A 255 10.13 25.22 35.86
CA PRO A 255 10.77 24.46 36.91
C PRO A 255 9.72 23.83 37.84
N LEU A 256 9.92 22.58 38.21
CA LEU A 256 9.07 21.88 39.16
C LEU A 256 9.36 22.41 40.57
N GLU A 257 8.49 23.25 41.13
CA GLU A 257 8.57 23.67 42.54
C GLU A 257 8.26 22.48 43.44
N ILE A 258 9.30 21.80 43.93
CA ILE A 258 9.15 20.79 44.98
C ILE A 258 9.09 21.53 46.32
N LYS A 259 7.88 21.68 46.88
CA LYS A 259 7.72 22.11 48.27
C LYS A 259 8.25 21.01 49.19
N ASN A 260 9.46 21.19 49.70
CA ASN A 260 9.98 20.37 50.79
C ASN A 260 9.10 20.56 52.03
N LYS A 261 8.55 19.46 52.54
CA LYS A 261 7.83 19.40 53.81
C LYS A 261 8.61 18.52 54.76
#